data_AF-A0A832NNH6-F1
#
_entry.id   AF-A0A832NNH6-F1
#
_cell.length_a   1.000
_cell.length_b   1.000
_cell.length_c   1.000
_cell.angle_alpha   90.00
_cell.angle_beta   90.00
_cell.angle_gamma   90.00
#
_symmetry.space_group_name_H-M   'P 1'
#
loop_
_entity.id
_entity.type
_entity.pdbx_description
1 polymer ?
#
loop_
_entity_poly.entity_id
_entity_poly.type
_entity_poly.pdbx_seq_one_letter_code
_entity_poly.pdbx_strand_id
1 'polypeptide(L)'
;MTERFFNTVNQSFLLIRIFFKELKNSITRIQEENRIKVYFFTAIGLGFAAGIYFFFHWMLSRLNAFEVIGPILMEKLLFIIFLTFLIMLVFSNIITGLSTYYLSNDLSFLFSSPLEIEYIFDSKFFATILQSSWTILVFGIPVLLAYGTIMKSGWYFYPLIPVFLVPFLFIPAGIGVAIIILLVQVYPVKKVKEITFLLSIAFAAVLVIYFRFLQPERLVNPEGFSMLADYLAFLKGPSSPYLPSYWISTVLLNTIRQNPLEVLFYFLVMLSSAGVCYILSKWIGRKIYYESWTRSQSKVSARPVKFLILEKMMGTKTLFRALLLKDTRLFWRDVTQWSQIILFFAIGAIYIFNLRAFRLQTSSTTLISFINLGFTGFVIAATGVRFSFPAISLEGKAFWIMKAAPCSMKTIMVEKFWTSFIPLLTLGETLIITSNILLKVNQSIFILGIIAVFFMTLSLTALAVGMGAIYPQFKADNPAEIGGSGGGILYMILALGYVGLMILLLDWQVISFLLFLAGIKVYAYPLAILISVAGVLLLNFSATCASLKNGLQSLNQFEWK
;
A
#
# COMPACT_ATOMS: atom_id res chain seq x y z
N MET A 1 18.03 19.11 -41.17
CA MET A 1 18.04 19.02 -39.69
C MET A 1 16.63 19.21 -39.12
N THR A 2 15.84 20.12 -39.68
CA THR A 2 14.42 20.36 -39.38
C THR A 2 13.49 19.17 -39.68
N GLU A 3 13.60 18.48 -40.82
CA GLU A 3 12.75 17.30 -41.12
C GLU A 3 13.00 16.10 -40.18
N ARG A 4 14.26 15.86 -39.80
CA ARG A 4 14.60 14.82 -38.81
C ARG A 4 13.99 15.18 -37.47
N PHE A 5 14.12 16.44 -37.02
CA PHE A 5 13.50 16.93 -35.79
C PHE A 5 11.97 16.80 -35.80
N PHE A 6 11.29 17.18 -36.89
CA PHE A 6 9.85 17.00 -37.01
C PHE A 6 9.41 15.52 -36.99
N ASN A 7 10.15 14.63 -37.66
CA ASN A 7 9.89 13.18 -37.60
C ASN A 7 10.18 12.59 -36.22
N THR A 8 11.21 13.08 -35.52
CA THR A 8 11.56 12.65 -34.15
C THR A 8 10.46 13.00 -33.14
N VAL A 9 9.91 14.22 -33.19
CA VAL A 9 8.80 14.65 -32.31
C VAL A 9 7.52 13.86 -32.60
N ASN A 10 7.29 13.52 -33.87
CA ASN A 10 6.07 12.81 -34.30
C ASN A 10 6.00 11.39 -33.74
N GLN A 11 7.13 10.68 -33.62
CA GLN A 11 7.16 9.30 -33.13
C GLN A 11 6.94 9.19 -31.62
N SER A 12 7.59 10.05 -30.81
CA SER A 12 7.32 10.13 -29.36
C SER A 12 5.86 10.47 -29.11
N PHE A 13 5.34 11.46 -29.83
CA PHE A 13 3.96 11.89 -29.70
C PHE A 13 2.97 10.78 -30.09
N LEU A 14 3.30 9.95 -31.10
CA LEU A 14 2.46 8.83 -31.52
C LEU A 14 2.36 7.75 -30.44
N LEU A 15 3.45 7.41 -29.77
CA LEU A 15 3.45 6.45 -28.64
C LEU A 15 2.66 6.99 -27.45
N ILE A 16 2.87 8.27 -27.09
CA ILE A 16 2.11 8.92 -26.01
C ILE A 16 0.62 8.96 -26.37
N ARG A 17 0.28 9.26 -27.62
CA ARG A 17 -1.09 9.27 -28.11
C ARG A 17 -1.74 7.89 -28.05
N ILE A 18 -1.00 6.81 -28.32
CA ILE A 18 -1.50 5.44 -28.17
C ILE A 18 -1.86 5.17 -26.71
N PHE A 19 -1.02 5.55 -25.75
CA PHE A 19 -1.33 5.41 -24.33
C PHE A 19 -2.62 6.13 -23.92
N PHE A 20 -2.81 7.37 -24.37
CA PHE A 20 -4.08 8.09 -24.16
C PHE A 20 -5.27 7.45 -24.88
N LYS A 21 -5.04 6.84 -26.05
CA LYS A 21 -6.07 6.08 -26.78
C LYS A 21 -6.44 4.79 -26.06
N GLU A 22 -5.48 4.09 -25.46
CA GLU A 22 -5.72 2.92 -24.62
C GLU A 22 -6.50 3.28 -23.37
N LEU A 23 -6.14 4.35 -22.67
CA LEU A 23 -6.91 4.88 -21.55
C LEU A 23 -8.35 5.21 -21.97
N LYS A 24 -8.51 5.94 -23.08
CA LYS A 24 -9.84 6.28 -23.62
C LYS A 24 -10.63 5.01 -24.01
N ASN A 25 -9.99 4.05 -24.68
CA ASN A 25 -10.62 2.80 -25.08
C ASN A 25 -11.01 1.95 -23.87
N SER A 26 -10.17 1.91 -22.83
CA SER A 26 -10.47 1.23 -21.56
C SER A 26 -11.66 1.86 -20.85
N ILE A 27 -11.82 3.18 -20.92
CA ILE A 27 -12.98 3.90 -20.35
C ILE A 27 -14.24 3.69 -21.20
N THR A 28 -14.12 3.67 -22.53
CA THR A 28 -15.29 3.52 -23.43
C THR A 28 -15.79 2.07 -23.56
N ARG A 29 -14.91 1.07 -23.42
CA ARG A 29 -15.24 -0.37 -23.51
C ARG A 29 -15.58 -1.02 -22.17
N ILE A 30 -15.92 -0.24 -21.15
CA ILE A 30 -16.39 -0.77 -19.87
C ILE A 30 -17.70 -1.54 -20.13
N GLN A 31 -17.63 -2.87 -20.08
CA GLN A 31 -18.80 -3.77 -20.07
C GLN A 31 -19.79 -3.33 -18.99
N GLU A 32 -21.10 -3.52 -19.19
CA GLU A 32 -22.14 -3.04 -18.26
C GLU A 32 -21.89 -3.48 -16.80
N GLU A 33 -21.38 -4.69 -16.62
CA GLU A 33 -21.00 -5.27 -15.32
C GLU A 33 -19.88 -4.50 -14.58
N ASN A 34 -19.02 -3.79 -15.30
CA ASN A 34 -17.93 -2.98 -14.73
C ASN A 34 -18.28 -1.48 -14.59
N ARG A 35 -19.42 -1.01 -15.13
CA ARG A 35 -19.83 0.40 -15.00
C ARG A 35 -20.12 0.78 -13.56
N ILE A 36 -20.81 -0.10 -12.82
CA ILE A 36 -21.09 0.08 -11.39
C ILE A 36 -19.78 0.24 -10.60
N LYS A 37 -18.77 -0.60 -10.91
CA LYS A 37 -17.45 -0.49 -10.28
C LYS A 37 -16.80 0.86 -10.56
N VAL A 38 -16.83 1.34 -11.80
CA VAL A 38 -16.25 2.64 -12.16
C VAL A 38 -16.97 3.80 -11.48
N TYR A 39 -18.31 3.82 -11.46
CA TYR A 39 -19.06 4.84 -10.72
C TYR A 39 -18.75 4.80 -9.23
N PHE A 40 -18.71 3.61 -8.63
CA PHE A 40 -18.39 3.41 -7.23
C PHE A 40 -16.98 3.92 -6.89
N PHE A 41 -15.96 3.53 -7.65
CA PHE A 41 -14.59 4.01 -7.43
C PHE A 41 -14.44 5.51 -7.69
N THR A 42 -15.15 6.07 -8.66
CA THR A 42 -15.14 7.52 -8.93
C THR A 42 -15.80 8.29 -7.79
N ALA A 43 -16.93 7.80 -7.28
CA ALA A 43 -17.61 8.39 -6.12
C ALA A 43 -16.75 8.34 -4.86
N ILE A 44 -16.09 7.21 -4.59
CA ILE A 44 -15.13 7.10 -3.48
C ILE A 44 -13.95 8.04 -3.68
N GLY A 45 -13.39 8.13 -4.88
CA GLY A 45 -12.26 9.01 -5.20
C GLY A 45 -12.60 10.48 -4.99
N LEU A 46 -13.78 10.93 -5.45
CA LEU A 46 -14.28 12.28 -5.23
C LEU A 46 -14.59 12.56 -3.76
N GLY A 47 -15.21 11.61 -3.06
CA GLY A 47 -15.47 11.69 -1.62
C GLY A 47 -14.18 11.79 -0.81
N PHE A 48 -13.14 11.04 -1.19
CA PHE A 48 -11.82 11.10 -0.58
C PHE A 48 -11.14 12.46 -0.82
N ALA A 49 -11.16 12.97 -2.06
CA ALA A 49 -10.61 14.28 -2.39
C ALA A 49 -11.33 15.42 -1.64
N ALA A 50 -12.66 15.35 -1.54
CA ALA A 50 -13.45 16.28 -0.75
C ALA A 50 -13.10 16.19 0.75
N GLY A 51 -12.97 14.97 1.28
CA GLY A 51 -12.54 14.73 2.66
C GLY A 51 -11.17 15.34 2.97
N ILE A 52 -10.19 15.18 2.07
CA ILE A 52 -8.87 15.83 2.21
C ILE A 52 -9.01 17.35 2.21
N TYR A 53 -9.77 17.92 1.28
CA TYR A 53 -10.02 19.36 1.23
C TYR A 53 -10.59 19.88 2.56
N PHE A 54 -11.67 19.28 3.06
CA PHE A 54 -12.31 19.70 4.31
C PHE A 54 -11.41 19.51 5.53
N PHE A 55 -10.68 18.40 5.60
CA PHE A 55 -9.73 18.14 6.68
C PHE A 55 -8.60 19.18 6.70
N PHE A 56 -7.96 19.45 5.56
CA PHE A 56 -6.91 20.46 5.48
C PHE A 56 -7.46 21.87 5.68
N HIS A 57 -8.66 22.17 5.19
CA HIS A 57 -9.30 23.46 5.45
C HIS A 57 -9.55 23.67 6.95
N TRP A 58 -10.09 22.66 7.64
CA TRP A 58 -10.25 22.68 9.09
C TRP A 58 -8.91 22.81 9.83
N MET A 59 -7.91 22.02 9.46
CA MET A 59 -6.59 22.06 10.11
C MET A 59 -5.90 23.41 9.91
N LEU A 60 -5.81 23.88 8.67
CA LEU A 60 -5.12 25.13 8.32
C LEU A 60 -5.85 26.36 8.87
N SER A 61 -7.19 26.35 8.96
CA SER A 61 -7.95 27.46 9.56
C SER A 61 -7.69 27.57 11.07
N ARG A 62 -7.52 26.44 11.76
CA ARG A 62 -7.10 26.41 13.18
C ARG A 62 -5.68 26.92 13.37
N LEU A 63 -4.77 26.59 12.45
CA LEU A 63 -3.38 27.07 12.51
C LEU A 63 -3.28 28.57 12.21
N ASN A 64 -4.07 29.08 11.26
CA ASN A 64 -4.08 30.49 10.90
C ASN A 64 -4.75 31.39 11.97
N ALA A 65 -5.51 30.81 12.91
CA ALA A 65 -6.12 31.57 14.01
C ALA A 65 -5.10 32.14 15.02
N PHE A 66 -3.86 31.66 15.01
CA PHE A 66 -2.78 32.20 15.83
C PHE A 66 -2.13 33.40 15.11
N GLU A 67 -2.52 34.63 15.45
CA GLU A 67 -2.18 35.84 14.68
C GLU A 67 -0.68 36.07 14.42
N VAL A 68 0.20 35.71 15.36
CA VAL A 68 1.65 35.98 15.26
C VAL A 68 2.43 34.81 14.64
N ILE A 69 2.01 33.57 14.89
CA ILE A 69 2.77 32.35 14.51
C ILE A 69 2.17 31.67 13.28
N GLY A 70 0.87 31.86 13.04
CA GLY A 70 0.10 31.19 12.00
C GLY A 70 0.73 31.28 10.60
N PRO A 71 1.04 32.48 10.08
CA PRO A 71 1.62 32.61 8.74
C PRO A 71 2.97 31.89 8.57
N ILE A 72 3.87 32.01 9.56
CA ILE A 72 5.18 31.34 9.54
C ILE A 72 5.01 29.81 9.54
N LEU A 73 4.06 29.32 10.34
CA LEU A 73 3.76 27.90 10.42
C LEU A 73 3.17 27.38 9.11
N MET A 74 2.29 28.15 8.47
CA MET A 74 1.68 27.82 7.18
C MET A 74 2.72 27.70 6.06
N GLU A 75 3.73 28.57 6.04
CA GLU A 75 4.86 28.50 5.09
C GLU A 75 5.68 27.24 5.30
N LYS A 76 6.02 26.93 6.56
CA LYS A 76 6.78 25.72 6.89
C LYS A 76 6.00 24.44 6.62
N LEU A 77 4.70 24.44 6.87
CA LEU A 77 3.83 23.31 6.60
C LEU A 77 3.84 22.99 5.09
N LEU A 78 3.72 24.02 4.25
CA LEU A 78 3.79 23.87 2.79
C LEU A 78 5.16 23.31 2.34
N PHE A 79 6.27 23.81 2.91
CA PHE A 79 7.60 23.25 2.65
C PHE A 79 7.71 21.77 3.05
N ILE A 80 7.22 21.39 4.24
CA ILE A 80 7.27 20.00 4.73
C ILE A 80 6.41 19.08 3.85
N ILE A 81 5.24 19.54 3.41
CA ILE A 81 4.39 18.79 2.47
C ILE A 81 5.17 18.51 1.18
N PHE A 82 5.74 19.53 0.55
CA PHE A 82 6.45 19.35 -0.71
C PHE A 82 7.77 18.60 -0.57
N LEU A 83 8.45 18.71 0.58
CA LEU A 83 9.61 17.87 0.88
C LEU A 83 9.20 16.41 0.99
N THR A 84 8.10 16.13 1.68
CA THR A 84 7.54 14.78 1.79
C THR A 84 7.14 14.24 0.41
N PHE A 85 6.48 15.06 -0.43
CA PHE A 85 6.14 14.69 -1.81
C PHE A 85 7.38 14.44 -2.66
N LEU A 86 8.42 15.28 -2.56
CA LEU A 86 9.65 15.11 -3.31
C LEU A 86 10.28 13.75 -3.00
N ILE A 87 10.45 13.45 -1.71
CA ILE A 87 11.08 12.20 -1.28
C ILE A 87 10.21 11.00 -1.69
N MET A 88 8.90 11.05 -1.42
CA MET A 88 7.94 10.01 -1.83
C MET A 88 7.95 9.77 -3.35
N LEU A 89 8.04 10.84 -4.15
CA LEU A 89 8.10 10.73 -5.61
C LEU A 89 9.40 10.10 -6.09
N VAL A 90 10.55 10.44 -5.50
CA VAL A 90 11.82 9.80 -5.90
C VAL A 90 11.72 8.29 -5.68
N PHE A 91 11.28 7.84 -4.51
CA PHE A 91 11.11 6.41 -4.23
C PHE A 91 10.05 5.77 -5.11
N SER A 92 8.89 6.41 -5.29
CA SER A 92 7.83 5.92 -6.17
C SER A 92 8.32 5.77 -7.61
N ASN A 93 9.06 6.73 -8.15
CA ASN A 93 9.60 6.67 -9.51
C ASN A 93 10.70 5.61 -9.65
N ILE A 94 11.48 5.30 -8.62
CA ILE A 94 12.42 4.16 -8.64
C ILE A 94 11.66 2.84 -8.79
N ILE A 95 10.59 2.65 -8.00
CA ILE A 95 9.78 1.42 -7.99
C ILE A 95 9.01 1.26 -9.31
N THR A 96 8.27 2.29 -9.72
CA THR A 96 7.52 2.31 -10.97
C THR A 96 8.45 2.28 -12.18
N GLY A 97 9.63 2.88 -12.09
CA GLY A 97 10.65 2.80 -13.13
C GLY A 97 11.07 1.35 -13.41
N LEU A 98 11.23 0.52 -12.38
CA LEU A 98 11.58 -0.89 -12.56
C LEU A 98 10.48 -1.66 -13.32
N SER A 99 9.21 -1.43 -12.99
CA SER A 99 8.08 -2.10 -13.66
C SER A 99 7.88 -1.63 -15.10
N THR A 100 8.04 -0.32 -15.34
CA THR A 100 7.82 0.28 -16.66
C THR A 100 8.97 0.05 -17.64
N TYR A 101 10.23 0.16 -17.20
CA TYR A 101 11.40 0.08 -18.09
C TYR A 101 11.95 -1.34 -18.29
N TYR A 102 11.70 -2.28 -17.37
CA TYR A 102 12.31 -3.62 -17.44
C TYR A 102 11.31 -4.78 -17.42
N LEU A 103 10.11 -4.59 -16.87
CA LEU A 103 9.14 -5.67 -16.67
C LEU A 103 7.87 -5.53 -17.52
N SER A 104 7.77 -4.47 -18.32
CA SER A 104 6.59 -4.23 -19.15
C SER A 104 6.57 -5.19 -20.35
N ASN A 105 5.41 -5.80 -20.60
CA ASN A 105 5.25 -6.85 -21.62
C ASN A 105 5.39 -6.32 -23.06
N ASP A 106 5.19 -5.02 -23.27
CA ASP A 106 5.32 -4.36 -24.57
C ASP A 106 6.77 -4.10 -24.99
N LEU A 107 7.74 -4.22 -24.06
CA LEU A 107 9.15 -3.91 -24.33
C LEU A 107 9.75 -4.81 -25.41
N SER A 108 9.40 -6.11 -25.41
CA SER A 108 9.88 -7.04 -26.44
C SER A 108 9.41 -6.64 -27.84
N PHE A 109 8.18 -6.14 -27.96
CA PHE A 109 7.63 -5.60 -29.20
C PHE A 109 8.29 -4.26 -29.57
N LEU A 110 8.44 -3.34 -28.60
CA LEU A 110 9.04 -2.03 -28.84
C LEU A 110 10.51 -2.13 -29.27
N PHE A 111 11.31 -2.98 -28.63
CA PHE A 111 12.72 -3.19 -28.99
C PHE A 111 12.92 -3.99 -30.29
N SER A 112 11.91 -4.72 -30.78
CA SER A 112 11.96 -5.39 -32.09
C SER A 112 11.43 -4.52 -33.24
N SER A 113 10.76 -3.41 -32.92
CA SER A 113 10.31 -2.41 -33.89
C SER A 113 11.45 -1.49 -34.32
N PRO A 114 11.37 -0.84 -35.50
CA PRO A 114 12.40 0.07 -36.01
C PRO A 114 12.38 1.45 -35.32
N LEU A 115 12.11 1.49 -34.02
CA LEU A 115 12.10 2.71 -33.20
C LEU A 115 13.48 2.92 -32.55
N GLU A 116 13.94 4.16 -32.54
CA GLU A 116 15.15 4.52 -31.78
C GLU A 116 14.88 4.36 -30.27
N ILE A 117 15.90 3.91 -29.53
CA ILE A 117 15.84 3.66 -28.08
C ILE A 117 15.40 4.93 -27.31
N GLU A 118 15.72 6.11 -27.84
CA GLU A 118 15.34 7.39 -27.24
C GLU A 118 13.82 7.60 -27.19
N TYR A 119 13.07 7.15 -28.21
CA TYR A 119 11.60 7.26 -28.22
C TYR A 119 10.94 6.27 -27.27
N ILE A 120 11.51 5.07 -27.18
CA ILE A 120 11.08 4.07 -26.20
C ILE A 120 11.30 4.65 -24.79
N PHE A 121 12.48 5.20 -24.53
CA PHE A 121 12.79 5.88 -23.27
C PHE A 121 11.80 7.01 -22.97
N ASP A 122 11.56 7.93 -23.92
CA ASP A 122 10.64 9.05 -23.71
C ASP A 122 9.23 8.57 -23.40
N SER A 123 8.70 7.61 -24.16
CA SER A 123 7.37 7.05 -23.93
C SER A 123 7.24 6.44 -22.53
N LYS A 124 8.26 5.69 -22.08
CA LYS A 124 8.29 5.10 -20.75
C LYS A 124 8.47 6.16 -19.67
N PHE A 125 9.25 7.21 -19.90
CA PHE A 125 9.45 8.32 -18.96
C PHE A 125 8.14 9.03 -18.64
N PHE A 126 7.35 9.38 -19.66
CA PHE A 126 6.04 9.98 -19.47
C PHE A 126 5.05 9.03 -18.79
N ALA A 127 5.08 7.74 -19.16
CA ALA A 127 4.26 6.73 -18.50
C ALA A 127 4.62 6.61 -17.01
N THR A 128 5.90 6.60 -16.65
CA THR A 128 6.37 6.57 -15.26
C THR A 128 5.92 7.82 -14.49
N ILE A 129 6.05 9.02 -15.06
CA ILE A 129 5.57 10.26 -14.41
C ILE A 129 4.08 10.16 -14.10
N LEU A 130 3.25 9.77 -15.06
CA LEU A 130 1.80 9.67 -14.89
C LEU A 130 1.46 8.60 -13.83
N GLN A 131 2.10 7.43 -13.89
CA GLN A 131 1.82 6.31 -13.01
C GLN A 131 2.35 6.52 -11.58
N SER A 132 3.42 7.27 -11.38
CA SER A 132 3.94 7.58 -10.04
C SER A 132 3.32 8.82 -9.41
N SER A 133 2.86 9.78 -10.20
CA SER A 133 2.44 11.11 -9.70
C SER A 133 0.94 11.26 -9.50
N TRP A 134 0.11 10.33 -9.99
CA TRP A 134 -1.36 10.46 -9.88
C TRP A 134 -1.83 10.64 -8.44
N THR A 135 -1.21 9.93 -7.47
CA THR A 135 -1.57 10.04 -6.05
C THR A 135 -1.32 11.44 -5.50
N ILE A 136 -0.25 12.11 -5.94
CA ILE A 136 0.08 13.47 -5.48
C ILE A 136 -0.75 14.52 -6.19
N LEU A 137 -1.21 14.27 -7.42
CA LEU A 137 -2.20 15.15 -8.03
C LEU A 137 -3.54 15.05 -7.28
N VAL A 138 -4.00 13.83 -6.98
CA VAL A 138 -5.26 13.60 -6.24
C VAL A 138 -5.20 14.15 -4.81
N PHE A 139 -4.06 14.03 -4.11
CA PHE A 139 -3.91 14.51 -2.74
C PHE A 139 -3.49 15.99 -2.67
N GLY A 140 -2.50 16.37 -3.48
CA GLY A 140 -1.89 17.70 -3.46
C GLY A 140 -2.81 18.80 -3.97
N ILE A 141 -3.65 18.55 -4.98
CA ILE A 141 -4.59 19.57 -5.49
C ILE A 141 -5.57 20.01 -4.39
N PRO A 142 -6.36 19.12 -3.74
CA PRO A 142 -7.24 19.51 -2.63
C PRO A 142 -6.54 20.28 -1.51
N VAL A 143 -5.31 19.88 -1.15
CA VAL A 143 -4.52 20.56 -0.12
C VAL A 143 -4.17 21.99 -0.54
N LEU A 144 -3.73 22.18 -1.78
CA LEU A 144 -3.40 23.51 -2.33
C LEU A 144 -4.66 24.38 -2.51
N LEU A 145 -5.80 23.79 -2.87
CA LEU A 145 -7.09 24.49 -2.91
C LEU A 145 -7.47 25.00 -1.52
N ALA A 146 -7.38 24.15 -0.48
CA ALA A 146 -7.65 24.54 0.90
C ALA A 146 -6.68 25.62 1.40
N TYR A 147 -5.42 25.54 0.99
CA TYR A 147 -4.41 26.55 1.31
C TYR A 147 -4.73 27.92 0.69
N GLY A 148 -5.08 27.93 -0.61
CA GLY A 148 -5.44 29.15 -1.34
C GLY A 148 -6.69 29.84 -0.79
N THR A 149 -7.69 29.07 -0.35
CA THR A 149 -8.93 29.65 0.22
C THR A 149 -8.69 30.30 1.58
N ILE A 150 -7.86 29.70 2.44
CA ILE A 150 -7.57 30.22 3.79
C ILE A 150 -6.68 31.47 3.74
N MET A 151 -5.69 31.47 2.85
CA MET A 151 -4.82 32.62 2.62
C MET A 151 -5.49 33.73 1.79
N LYS A 152 -6.79 33.59 1.47
CA LYS A 152 -7.59 34.53 0.68
C LYS A 152 -6.92 34.92 -0.65
N SER A 153 -6.36 33.92 -1.34
CA SER A 153 -5.66 34.13 -2.60
C SER A 153 -6.62 34.55 -3.72
N GLY A 154 -6.12 35.37 -4.65
CA GLY A 154 -6.84 35.72 -5.88
C GLY A 154 -7.14 34.52 -6.77
N TRP A 155 -8.14 34.65 -7.65
CA TRP A 155 -8.61 33.57 -8.53
C TRP A 155 -7.53 33.00 -9.47
N TYR A 156 -6.51 33.79 -9.81
CA TYR A 156 -5.39 33.41 -10.67
C TYR A 156 -4.50 32.31 -10.06
N PHE A 157 -4.52 32.10 -8.75
CA PHE A 157 -3.72 31.08 -8.07
C PHE A 157 -4.15 29.66 -8.46
N TYR A 158 -5.45 29.39 -8.56
CA TYR A 158 -5.99 28.07 -8.82
C TYR A 158 -5.57 27.45 -10.17
N PRO A 159 -5.64 28.16 -11.32
CA PRO A 159 -5.16 27.63 -12.60
C PRO A 159 -3.63 27.54 -12.68
N LEU A 160 -2.88 28.26 -11.85
CA LEU A 160 -1.41 28.20 -11.82
C LEU A 160 -0.86 26.98 -11.05
N ILE A 161 -1.65 26.38 -10.15
CA ILE A 161 -1.28 25.16 -9.43
C ILE A 161 -0.74 24.05 -10.36
N PRO A 162 -1.48 23.60 -11.40
CA PRO A 162 -0.97 22.56 -12.30
C PRO A 162 0.29 23.00 -13.06
N VAL A 163 0.41 24.29 -13.41
CA VAL A 163 1.58 24.84 -14.11
C VAL A 163 2.84 24.71 -13.25
N PHE A 164 2.74 24.97 -11.95
CA PHE A 164 3.86 24.82 -11.03
C PHE A 164 4.15 23.36 -10.65
N LEU A 165 3.12 22.52 -10.56
CA LEU A 165 3.31 21.10 -10.25
C LEU A 165 4.03 20.34 -11.37
N VAL A 166 3.77 20.66 -12.64
CA VAL A 166 4.35 19.90 -13.76
C VAL A 166 5.90 19.86 -13.72
N PRO A 167 6.63 20.99 -13.67
CA PRO A 167 8.10 20.94 -13.55
C PRO A 167 8.57 20.27 -12.26
N PHE A 168 7.85 20.46 -11.15
CA PHE A 168 8.16 19.80 -9.89
C PHE A 168 8.10 18.27 -10.00
N LEU A 169 7.18 17.69 -10.77
CA LEU A 169 7.07 16.24 -10.97
C LEU A 169 8.21 15.66 -11.83
N PHE A 170 8.75 16.43 -12.76
CA PHE A 170 9.84 16.00 -13.64
C PHE A 170 11.16 15.78 -12.89
N ILE A 171 11.45 16.59 -11.88
CA ILE A 171 12.68 16.51 -11.08
C ILE A 171 12.83 15.13 -10.40
N PRO A 172 11.90 14.68 -9.53
CA PRO A 172 12.01 13.38 -8.88
C PRO A 172 11.86 12.21 -9.86
N ALA A 173 11.12 12.38 -10.96
CA ALA A 173 11.03 11.36 -12.01
C ALA A 173 12.37 11.16 -12.73
N GLY A 174 13.05 12.25 -13.10
CA GLY A 174 14.40 12.20 -13.65
C GLY A 174 15.37 11.49 -12.73
N ILE A 175 15.42 11.90 -11.46
CA ILE A 175 16.29 11.30 -10.44
C ILE A 175 15.97 9.80 -10.26
N GLY A 176 14.71 9.44 -10.08
CA GLY A 176 14.30 8.05 -9.86
C GLY A 176 14.59 7.13 -11.05
N VAL A 177 14.32 7.60 -12.28
CA VAL A 177 14.60 6.85 -13.51
C VAL A 177 16.11 6.70 -13.74
N ALA A 178 16.91 7.73 -13.46
CA ALA A 178 18.36 7.63 -13.55
C ALA A 178 18.91 6.58 -12.57
N ILE A 179 18.44 6.62 -11.31
CA ILE A 179 18.84 5.65 -10.28
C ILE A 179 18.49 4.22 -10.69
N ILE A 180 17.28 3.97 -11.17
CA ILE A 180 16.88 2.59 -11.49
C ILE A 180 17.66 2.01 -12.68
N ILE A 181 17.95 2.81 -13.71
CA ILE A 181 18.74 2.36 -14.85
C ILE A 181 20.17 2.02 -14.41
N LEU A 182 20.77 2.85 -13.56
CA LEU A 182 22.10 2.58 -12.98
C LEU A 182 22.08 1.34 -12.08
N LEU A 183 21.04 1.15 -11.26
CA LEU A 183 20.91 -0.02 -10.40
C LEU A 183 20.81 -1.32 -11.20
N VAL A 184 20.02 -1.35 -12.27
CA VAL A 184 19.85 -2.53 -13.13
C VAL A 184 21.09 -2.80 -13.98
N GLN A 185 21.89 -1.78 -14.30
CA GLN A 185 23.16 -1.98 -14.95
C GLN A 185 24.16 -2.77 -14.08
N VAL A 186 24.16 -2.51 -12.77
CA VAL A 186 25.09 -3.13 -11.80
C VAL A 186 24.54 -4.46 -11.26
N TYR A 187 23.24 -4.52 -10.98
CA TYR A 187 22.59 -5.67 -10.35
C TYR A 187 21.53 -6.30 -11.25
N PRO A 188 21.38 -7.63 -11.26
CA PRO A 188 20.30 -8.28 -11.99
C PRO A 188 18.93 -7.83 -11.46
N VAL A 189 17.93 -7.72 -12.34
CA VAL A 189 16.58 -7.21 -12.01
C VAL A 189 15.95 -7.88 -10.80
N LYS A 190 16.21 -9.18 -10.56
CA LYS A 190 15.76 -9.87 -9.34
C LYS A 190 16.30 -9.23 -8.07
N LYS A 191 17.62 -8.98 -8.00
CA LYS A 191 18.24 -8.29 -6.86
C LYS A 191 17.79 -6.85 -6.75
N VAL A 192 17.55 -6.17 -7.88
CA VAL A 192 17.03 -4.80 -7.85
C VAL A 192 15.62 -4.76 -7.25
N LYS A 193 14.73 -5.73 -7.57
CA LYS A 193 13.43 -5.86 -6.88
C LYS A 193 13.62 -5.97 -5.36
N GLU A 194 14.55 -6.80 -4.90
CA GLU A 194 14.86 -6.96 -3.48
C GLU A 194 15.40 -5.67 -2.85
N ILE A 195 16.35 -5.00 -3.52
CA ILE A 195 16.92 -3.72 -3.07
C ILE A 195 15.83 -2.65 -3.00
N THR A 196 14.99 -2.51 -4.03
CA THR A 196 13.90 -1.52 -4.02
C THR A 196 12.87 -1.80 -2.92
N PHE A 197 12.62 -3.08 -2.61
CA PHE A 197 11.75 -3.47 -1.51
C PHE A 197 12.36 -3.12 -0.14
N LEU A 198 13.62 -3.49 0.10
CA LEU A 198 14.36 -3.14 1.32
C LEU A 198 14.47 -1.63 1.49
N LEU A 199 14.73 -0.91 0.40
CA LEU A 199 14.78 0.55 0.36
C LEU A 199 13.44 1.17 0.73
N SER A 200 12.32 0.57 0.29
CA SER A 200 10.97 1.02 0.65
C SER A 200 10.69 0.84 2.15
N ILE A 201 11.12 -0.28 2.75
CA ILE A 201 11.01 -0.50 4.19
C ILE A 201 11.88 0.50 4.96
N ALA A 202 13.14 0.67 4.54
CA ALA A 202 14.07 1.61 5.16
C ALA A 202 13.52 3.03 5.10
N PHE A 203 12.95 3.41 3.95
CA PHE A 203 12.31 4.70 3.78
C PHE A 203 11.08 4.88 4.70
N ALA A 204 10.21 3.88 4.81
CA ALA A 204 9.10 3.91 5.76
C ALA A 204 9.59 4.07 7.21
N ALA A 205 10.66 3.37 7.59
CA ALA A 205 11.28 3.51 8.90
C ALA A 205 11.85 4.92 9.12
N VAL A 206 12.55 5.48 8.14
CA VAL A 206 13.06 6.86 8.19
C VAL A 206 11.92 7.87 8.31
N LEU A 207 10.82 7.70 7.58
CA LEU A 207 9.65 8.57 7.71
C LEU A 207 9.06 8.49 9.12
N VAL A 208 8.89 7.29 9.68
CA VAL A 208 8.39 7.11 11.06
C VAL A 208 9.31 7.78 12.06
N ILE A 209 10.63 7.58 11.92
CA ILE A 209 11.64 8.21 12.76
C ILE A 209 11.58 9.73 12.61
N TYR A 210 11.50 10.26 11.39
CA TYR A 210 11.39 11.68 11.09
C TYR A 210 10.13 12.31 11.70
N PHE A 211 8.95 11.72 11.47
CA PHE A 211 7.70 12.17 12.09
C PHE A 211 7.75 12.13 13.62
N ARG A 212 8.48 11.17 14.17
CA ARG A 212 8.66 11.08 15.62
C ARG A 212 9.65 12.10 16.17
N PHE A 213 10.72 12.40 15.43
CA PHE A 213 11.64 13.51 15.74
C PHE A 213 10.93 14.86 15.72
N LEU A 214 9.92 15.03 14.86
CA LEU A 214 9.09 16.23 14.82
C LEU A 214 8.21 16.42 16.08
N GLN A 215 8.13 15.43 16.97
CA GLN A 215 7.38 15.48 18.24
C GLN A 215 6.03 16.22 18.12
N PRO A 216 5.11 15.77 17.24
CA PRO A 216 3.83 16.46 17.04
C PRO A 216 3.01 16.58 18.33
N GLU A 217 3.26 15.70 19.30
CA GLU A 217 2.68 15.70 20.65
C GLU A 217 3.00 16.98 21.45
N ARG A 218 4.13 17.67 21.17
CA ARG A 218 4.47 18.95 21.80
C ARG A 218 3.73 20.14 21.18
N LEU A 219 3.20 20.02 19.96
CA LEU A 219 2.39 21.06 19.33
C LEU A 219 1.01 21.22 19.99
N VAL A 220 0.58 20.23 20.79
CA VAL A 220 -0.76 20.15 21.39
C VAL A 220 -0.78 20.61 22.85
N ASN A 221 0.38 20.75 23.52
CA ASN A 221 0.47 21.12 24.93
C ASN A 221 0.94 22.59 25.13
N PRO A 222 0.05 23.52 25.53
CA PRO A 222 0.32 24.96 25.62
C PRO A 222 1.20 25.43 26.80
N GLU A 223 1.64 24.53 27.68
CA GLU A 223 2.29 24.91 28.95
C GLU A 223 3.83 24.96 28.88
N GLY A 224 4.45 24.48 27.80
CA GLY A 224 5.91 24.46 27.59
C GLY A 224 6.49 25.69 26.86
N PHE A 225 5.74 26.80 26.78
CA PHE A 225 6.04 27.96 25.93
C PHE A 225 7.02 28.99 26.54
N SER A 226 7.80 28.62 27.56
CA SER A 226 8.85 29.48 28.13
C SER A 226 10.08 29.65 27.22
N MET A 227 10.17 28.91 26.10
CA MET A 227 11.18 29.12 25.07
C MET A 227 10.55 29.39 23.70
N LEU A 228 9.86 30.53 23.57
CA LEU A 228 9.55 31.11 22.25
C LEU A 228 10.79 31.19 21.34
N ALA A 229 11.99 31.40 21.91
CA ALA A 229 13.26 31.39 21.19
C ALA A 229 13.62 30.01 20.61
N ASP A 230 13.44 28.92 21.36
CA ASP A 230 13.70 27.55 20.87
C ASP A 230 12.62 27.10 19.89
N TYR A 231 11.37 27.53 20.08
CA TYR A 231 10.30 27.29 19.12
C TYR A 231 10.53 28.06 17.82
N LEU A 232 11.00 29.30 17.88
CA LEU A 232 11.41 30.09 16.71
C LEU A 232 12.69 29.53 16.06
N ALA A 233 13.61 28.95 16.83
CA ALA A 233 14.80 28.26 16.29
C ALA A 233 14.45 26.93 15.61
N PHE A 234 13.50 26.18 16.16
CA PHE A 234 12.92 24.97 15.56
C PHE A 234 12.10 25.30 14.30
N LEU A 235 11.32 26.39 14.33
CA LEU A 235 10.66 26.97 13.15
C LEU A 235 11.64 27.62 12.16
N LYS A 236 12.87 27.90 12.55
CA LYS A 236 14.00 28.21 11.65
C LYS A 236 14.78 26.96 11.22
N GLY A 237 14.23 25.76 11.43
CA GLY A 237 14.80 24.51 10.95
C GLY A 237 15.20 24.59 9.47
N PRO A 238 16.24 23.82 9.05
CA PRO A 238 16.99 24.06 7.82
C PRO A 238 16.12 23.86 6.58
N SER A 239 15.46 24.92 6.12
CA SER A 239 14.88 25.01 4.78
C SER A 239 16.03 25.33 3.84
N SER A 240 16.65 24.29 3.27
CA SER A 240 17.72 24.45 2.30
C SER A 240 17.17 25.14 1.03
N PRO A 241 17.72 26.29 0.62
CA PRO A 241 17.31 27.00 -0.60
C PRO A 241 17.55 26.19 -1.89
N TYR A 242 18.34 25.12 -1.82
CA TYR A 242 18.73 24.29 -2.95
C TYR A 242 17.75 23.15 -3.25
N LEU A 243 16.72 22.96 -2.42
CA LEU A 243 15.78 21.86 -2.61
C LEU A 243 14.59 22.26 -3.50
N PRO A 244 14.12 21.37 -4.41
CA PRO A 244 12.91 21.60 -5.20
C PRO A 244 11.67 21.89 -4.37
N SER A 245 11.59 21.33 -3.15
CA SER A 245 10.50 21.61 -2.20
C SER A 245 10.47 23.07 -1.77
N TYR A 246 11.64 23.73 -1.67
CA TYR A 246 11.73 25.16 -1.40
C TYR A 246 11.24 25.98 -2.59
N TRP A 247 11.67 25.65 -3.81
CA TRP A 247 11.28 26.40 -5.01
C TRP A 247 9.77 26.39 -5.27
N ILE A 248 9.12 25.22 -5.19
CA ILE A 248 7.66 25.18 -5.37
C ILE A 248 6.93 25.91 -4.25
N SER A 249 7.44 25.82 -3.02
CA SER A 249 6.83 26.51 -1.88
C SER A 249 6.91 28.03 -2.00
N THR A 250 8.07 28.56 -2.39
CA THR A 250 8.29 30.00 -2.60
C THR A 250 7.49 30.53 -3.78
N VAL A 251 7.39 29.79 -4.88
CA VAL A 251 6.53 30.15 -6.03
C VAL A 251 5.07 30.27 -5.60
N LEU A 252 4.54 29.29 -4.85
CA LEU A 252 3.14 29.32 -4.38
C LEU A 252 2.90 30.47 -3.39
N LEU A 253 3.80 30.67 -2.43
CA LEU A 253 3.70 31.74 -1.42
C LEU A 253 3.78 33.12 -2.05
N ASN A 254 4.72 33.34 -2.96
CA ASN A 254 4.88 34.63 -3.63
C ASN A 254 3.77 34.93 -4.63
N THR A 255 3.07 33.91 -5.14
CA THR A 255 1.85 34.08 -5.93
C THR A 255 0.73 34.67 -5.07
N ILE A 256 0.62 34.24 -3.80
CA ILE A 256 -0.35 34.78 -2.83
C ILE A 256 0.05 36.19 -2.38
N ARG A 257 1.35 36.41 -2.10
CA ARG A 257 1.91 37.71 -1.70
C ARG A 257 2.00 38.74 -2.84
N GLN A 258 1.62 38.37 -4.08
CA GLN A 258 1.67 39.23 -5.27
C GLN A 258 3.08 39.75 -5.60
N ASN A 259 4.12 38.92 -5.44
CA ASN A 259 5.48 39.24 -5.86
C ASN A 259 5.88 38.47 -7.14
N PRO A 260 5.59 39.00 -8.34
CA PRO A 260 5.74 38.26 -9.60
C PRO A 260 7.21 37.99 -9.97
N LEU A 261 8.15 38.82 -9.53
CA LEU A 261 9.57 38.65 -9.86
C LEU A 261 10.15 37.40 -9.21
N GLU A 262 9.86 37.17 -7.93
CA GLU A 262 10.29 35.95 -7.23
C GLU A 262 9.57 34.71 -7.75
N VAL A 263 8.27 34.82 -8.09
CA VAL A 263 7.52 33.73 -8.73
C VAL A 263 8.21 33.32 -10.03
N LEU A 264 8.53 34.28 -10.90
CA LEU A 264 9.18 34.00 -12.18
C LEU A 264 10.57 33.40 -11.99
N PHE A 265 11.39 33.96 -11.09
CA PHE A 265 12.74 33.47 -10.82
C PHE A 265 12.74 32.01 -10.36
N TYR A 266 12.01 31.68 -9.29
CA TYR A 266 11.98 30.32 -8.77
C TYR A 266 11.26 29.34 -9.69
N PHE A 267 10.27 29.81 -10.48
CA PHE A 267 9.66 28.99 -11.51
C PHE A 267 10.66 28.62 -12.61
N LEU A 268 11.49 29.57 -13.08
CA LEU A 268 12.54 29.31 -14.07
C LEU A 268 13.65 28.41 -13.53
N VAL A 269 14.04 28.56 -12.26
CA VAL A 269 14.97 27.65 -11.57
C VAL A 269 14.41 26.23 -11.54
N MET A 270 13.12 26.09 -11.22
CA MET A 270 12.45 24.78 -11.19
C MET A 270 12.33 24.18 -12.60
N LEU A 271 11.96 24.98 -13.60
CA LEU A 271 11.82 24.55 -14.99
C LEU A 271 13.16 24.12 -15.61
N SER A 272 14.22 24.89 -15.38
CA SER A 272 15.57 24.54 -15.84
C SER A 272 16.09 23.28 -15.16
N SER A 273 15.90 23.16 -13.84
CA SER A 273 16.27 21.95 -13.09
C SER A 273 15.51 20.71 -13.58
N ALA A 274 14.20 20.84 -13.84
CA ALA A 274 13.39 19.78 -14.43
C ALA A 274 13.91 19.34 -15.80
N GLY A 275 14.25 20.32 -16.66
CA GLY A 275 14.85 20.06 -17.97
C GLY A 275 16.20 19.33 -17.86
N VAL A 276 17.08 19.78 -16.97
CA VAL A 276 18.38 19.14 -16.71
C VAL A 276 18.20 17.71 -16.23
N CYS A 277 17.32 17.46 -15.25
CA CYS A 277 17.03 16.11 -14.78
C CYS A 277 16.53 15.20 -15.92
N TYR A 278 15.60 15.66 -16.74
CA TYR A 278 15.10 14.89 -17.89
C TYR A 278 16.20 14.60 -18.93
N ILE A 279 16.98 15.62 -19.32
CA ILE A 279 18.06 15.47 -20.31
C ILE A 279 19.14 14.52 -19.80
N LEU A 280 19.54 14.62 -18.53
CA LEU A 280 20.51 13.72 -17.91
C LEU A 280 19.99 12.27 -17.90
N SER A 281 18.74 12.05 -17.50
CA SER A 281 18.14 10.72 -17.52
C SER A 281 18.04 10.16 -18.92
N LYS A 282 17.69 10.98 -19.92
CA LYS A 282 17.67 10.59 -21.33
C LYS A 282 19.07 10.25 -21.85
N TRP A 283 20.09 11.00 -21.46
CA TRP A 283 21.48 10.74 -21.84
C TRP A 283 22.00 9.42 -21.24
N ILE A 284 21.69 9.15 -19.96
CA ILE A 284 21.95 7.86 -19.30
C ILE A 284 21.20 6.75 -20.03
N GLY A 285 19.92 6.95 -20.33
CA GLY A 285 19.06 6.01 -21.04
C GLY A 285 19.63 5.63 -22.41
N ARG A 286 20.01 6.61 -23.23
CA ARG A 286 20.60 6.37 -24.56
C ARG A 286 21.83 5.47 -24.50
N LYS A 287 22.69 5.64 -23.50
CA LYS A 287 23.95 4.89 -23.39
C LYS A 287 23.79 3.49 -22.80
N ILE A 288 22.92 3.36 -21.79
CA ILE A 288 22.94 2.20 -20.87
C ILE A 288 21.68 1.35 -21.00
N TYR A 289 20.55 1.95 -21.39
CA TYR A 289 19.24 1.31 -21.24
C TYR A 289 19.13 0.00 -22.00
N TYR A 290 19.50 -0.03 -23.28
CA TYR A 290 19.42 -1.24 -24.10
C TYR A 290 20.29 -2.39 -23.56
N GLU A 291 21.55 -2.11 -23.21
CA GLU A 291 22.45 -3.11 -22.65
C GLU A 291 21.93 -3.65 -21.31
N SER A 292 21.45 -2.76 -20.43
CA SER A 292 20.86 -3.14 -19.14
C SER A 292 19.60 -4.00 -19.31
N TRP A 293 18.77 -3.72 -20.32
CA TRP A 293 17.58 -4.50 -20.63
C TRP A 293 17.95 -5.90 -21.15
N THR A 294 18.89 -6.02 -22.08
CA THR A 294 19.33 -7.33 -22.58
C THR A 294 19.94 -8.19 -21.47
N ARG A 295 20.75 -7.59 -20.58
CA ARG A 295 21.26 -8.28 -19.38
C ARG A 295 20.14 -8.74 -18.46
N SER A 296 19.09 -7.93 -18.30
CA SER A 296 17.95 -8.30 -17.46
C SER A 296 17.18 -9.53 -17.96
N GLN A 297 17.16 -9.75 -19.28
CA GLN A 297 16.50 -10.89 -19.90
C GLN A 297 17.35 -12.17 -19.85
N SER A 298 18.68 -12.02 -19.75
CA SER A 298 19.56 -13.17 -19.55
C SER A 298 19.26 -13.81 -18.19
N LYS A 299 18.60 -14.97 -18.21
CA LYS A 299 18.25 -15.74 -17.01
C LYS A 299 19.55 -16.18 -16.34
N VAL A 300 20.06 -15.39 -15.40
CA VAL A 300 21.10 -15.86 -14.48
C VAL A 300 20.49 -17.04 -13.73
N SER A 301 20.98 -18.24 -14.04
CA SER A 301 20.61 -19.50 -13.41
C SER A 301 20.76 -19.34 -11.90
N ALA A 302 19.65 -19.27 -11.17
CA ALA A 302 19.69 -19.21 -9.72
C ALA A 302 20.29 -20.52 -9.20
N ARG A 303 21.29 -20.41 -8.31
CA ARG A 303 21.81 -21.57 -7.59
C ARG A 303 20.66 -22.23 -6.81
N PRO A 304 20.50 -23.56 -6.84
CA PRO A 304 19.42 -24.22 -6.13
C PRO A 304 19.60 -24.05 -4.62
N VAL A 305 18.67 -23.35 -3.96
CA VAL A 305 18.56 -23.34 -2.50
C VAL A 305 18.20 -24.76 -2.05
N LYS A 306 19.07 -25.39 -1.25
CA LYS A 306 18.89 -26.73 -0.70
C LYS A 306 18.27 -26.65 0.70
N PHE A 307 17.11 -27.28 0.90
CA PHE A 307 16.42 -27.36 2.19
C PHE A 307 16.62 -28.72 2.86
N LEU A 308 17.87 -29.12 3.11
CA LEU A 308 18.22 -30.48 3.57
C LEU A 308 17.50 -30.90 4.87
N ILE A 309 17.34 -29.98 5.82
CA ILE A 309 16.74 -30.27 7.13
C ILE A 309 15.23 -30.51 7.00
N LEU A 310 14.53 -29.64 6.26
CA LEU A 310 13.10 -29.77 5.99
C LEU A 310 12.77 -31.03 5.17
N GLU A 311 13.63 -31.35 4.19
CA GLU A 311 13.53 -32.58 3.40
C GLU A 311 13.63 -33.84 4.26
N LYS A 312 14.55 -33.84 5.23
CA LYS A 312 14.76 -34.97 6.14
C LYS A 312 13.63 -35.11 7.17
N MET A 313 13.07 -34.00 7.65
CA MET A 313 11.98 -34.01 8.64
C MET A 313 10.60 -34.36 8.06
N MET A 314 10.25 -33.80 6.89
CA MET A 314 8.92 -34.03 6.31
C MET A 314 8.84 -35.33 5.50
N GLY A 315 9.88 -35.64 4.71
CA GLY A 315 9.87 -36.75 3.77
C GLY A 315 8.78 -36.64 2.68
N THR A 316 8.90 -37.41 1.60
CA THR A 316 7.97 -37.39 0.46
C THR A 316 7.00 -38.56 0.43
N LYS A 317 6.85 -39.27 1.55
CA LYS A 317 6.08 -40.53 1.62
C LYS A 317 4.57 -40.38 1.36
N THR A 318 4.00 -39.20 1.64
CA THR A 318 2.58 -38.93 1.37
C THR A 318 2.43 -37.70 0.46
N LEU A 319 1.43 -37.73 -0.42
CA LEU A 319 1.16 -36.64 -1.36
C LEU A 319 0.98 -35.30 -0.64
N PHE A 320 0.29 -35.29 0.51
CA PHE A 320 0.09 -34.10 1.34
C PHE A 320 1.43 -33.46 1.76
N ARG A 321 2.40 -34.25 2.21
CA ARG A 321 3.72 -33.74 2.62
C ARG A 321 4.55 -33.26 1.42
N ALA A 322 4.41 -33.91 0.27
CA ALA A 322 5.07 -33.47 -0.95
C ALA A 322 4.55 -32.11 -1.42
N LEU A 323 3.23 -31.87 -1.33
CA LEU A 323 2.62 -30.57 -1.64
C LEU A 323 3.05 -29.49 -0.64
N LEU A 324 3.02 -29.78 0.66
CA LEU A 324 3.52 -28.86 1.69
C LEU A 324 4.99 -28.46 1.46
N LEU A 325 5.85 -29.43 1.12
CA LEU A 325 7.25 -29.17 0.80
C LEU A 325 7.41 -28.33 -0.48
N LYS A 326 6.57 -28.57 -1.49
CA LYS A 326 6.55 -27.76 -2.72
C LYS A 326 6.25 -26.30 -2.40
N ASP A 327 5.16 -26.05 -1.68
CA ASP A 327 4.70 -24.70 -1.33
C ASP A 327 5.72 -23.98 -0.45
N THR A 328 6.26 -24.65 0.57
CA THR A 328 7.28 -24.07 1.45
C THR A 328 8.53 -23.66 0.67
N ARG A 329 8.96 -24.48 -0.30
CA ARG A 329 10.11 -24.14 -1.17
C ARG A 329 9.79 -22.98 -2.10
N LEU A 330 8.60 -22.96 -2.70
CA LEU A 330 8.18 -21.87 -3.58
C LEU A 330 8.14 -20.56 -2.82
N PHE A 331 7.56 -20.58 -1.62
CA PHE A 331 7.51 -19.43 -0.73
C PHE A 331 8.92 -18.91 -0.46
N TRP A 332 9.85 -19.72 0.07
CA TRP A 332 11.24 -19.28 0.36
C TRP A 332 12.08 -18.89 -0.87
N ARG A 333 11.73 -19.38 -2.05
CA ARG A 333 12.40 -18.98 -3.29
C ARG A 333 11.87 -17.66 -3.83
N ASP A 334 10.66 -17.26 -3.44
CA ASP A 334 10.07 -15.99 -3.82
C ASP A 334 10.35 -14.91 -2.77
N VAL A 335 11.40 -14.12 -3.02
CA VAL A 335 11.78 -13.03 -2.12
C VAL A 335 10.67 -11.99 -2.00
N THR A 336 9.82 -11.83 -3.03
CA THR A 336 8.70 -10.87 -2.95
C THR A 336 7.68 -11.27 -1.89
N GLN A 337 7.49 -12.57 -1.65
CA GLN A 337 6.50 -13.07 -0.71
C GLN A 337 6.99 -13.00 0.75
N TRP A 338 8.19 -13.49 1.07
CA TRP A 338 8.71 -13.39 2.44
C TRP A 338 9.05 -11.97 2.87
N SER A 339 9.45 -11.12 1.93
CA SER A 339 9.76 -9.74 2.23
C SER A 339 8.49 -8.97 2.69
N GLN A 340 7.31 -9.29 2.15
CA GLN A 340 6.03 -8.77 2.63
C GLN A 340 5.69 -9.20 4.06
N ILE A 341 6.12 -10.37 4.53
CA ILE A 341 5.97 -10.76 5.95
C ILE A 341 6.73 -9.79 6.84
N ILE A 342 7.97 -9.42 6.48
CA ILE A 342 8.77 -8.44 7.23
C ILE A 342 8.03 -7.10 7.33
N LEU A 343 7.39 -6.67 6.25
CA LEU A 343 6.58 -5.44 6.25
C LEU A 343 5.42 -5.52 7.26
N PHE A 344 4.67 -6.63 7.30
CA PHE A 344 3.60 -6.81 8.28
C PHE A 344 4.11 -6.85 9.72
N PHE A 345 5.26 -7.52 9.97
CA PHE A 345 5.92 -7.47 11.28
C PHE A 345 6.34 -6.06 11.66
N ALA A 346 6.88 -5.27 10.71
CA ALA A 346 7.27 -3.88 10.97
C ALA A 346 6.06 -3.01 11.33
N ILE A 347 4.94 -3.15 10.61
CA ILE A 347 3.68 -2.46 10.92
C ILE A 347 3.16 -2.89 12.30
N GLY A 348 3.20 -4.19 12.60
CA GLY A 348 2.82 -4.73 13.92
C GLY A 348 3.69 -4.17 15.05
N ALA A 349 5.00 -4.07 14.85
CA ALA A 349 5.93 -3.51 15.83
C ALA A 349 5.67 -2.00 16.06
N ILE A 350 5.41 -1.23 15.01
CA ILE A 350 5.05 0.19 15.12
C ILE A 350 3.74 0.34 15.91
N TYR A 351 2.74 -0.49 15.62
CA TYR A 351 1.48 -0.52 16.36
C TYR A 351 1.69 -0.83 17.84
N ILE A 352 2.42 -1.90 18.16
CA ILE A 352 2.74 -2.30 19.53
C ILE A 352 3.43 -1.15 20.28
N PHE A 353 4.34 -0.45 19.60
CA PHE A 353 5.02 0.70 20.17
C PHE A 353 4.03 1.85 20.45
N ASN A 354 3.11 2.11 19.54
CA ASN A 354 2.11 3.18 19.66
C ASN A 354 1.08 2.91 20.77
N LEU A 355 0.69 1.64 21.00
CA LEU A 355 -0.20 1.26 22.10
C LEU A 355 0.27 1.74 23.48
N ARG A 356 1.59 1.81 23.69
CA ARG A 356 2.16 2.33 24.93
C ARG A 356 1.81 3.80 25.17
N ALA A 357 1.76 4.61 24.11
CA ALA A 357 1.33 6.00 24.18
C ALA A 357 -0.18 6.11 24.40
N PHE A 358 -0.98 5.27 23.73
CA PHE A 358 -2.44 5.27 23.85
C PHE A 358 -2.93 4.96 25.28
N ARG A 359 -2.23 4.06 25.99
CA ARG A 359 -2.50 3.73 27.39
C ARG A 359 -2.33 4.93 28.34
N LEU A 360 -1.46 5.89 28.01
CA LEU A 360 -1.24 7.06 28.87
C LEU A 360 -2.41 8.05 28.82
N GLN A 361 -3.25 7.98 27.78
CA GLN A 361 -4.34 8.94 27.55
C GLN A 361 -5.71 8.42 27.99
N THR A 362 -5.93 7.10 28.05
CA THR A 362 -7.24 6.49 28.36
C THR A 362 -7.17 5.59 29.60
N SER A 363 -8.11 5.76 30.53
CA SER A 363 -8.15 5.02 31.81
C SER A 363 -8.73 3.61 31.71
N SER A 364 -9.50 3.28 30.67
CA SER A 364 -10.16 1.96 30.50
C SER A 364 -9.27 0.96 29.76
N THR A 365 -8.68 0.02 30.49
CA THR A 365 -7.87 -1.07 29.92
C THR A 365 -8.69 -2.09 29.12
N THR A 366 -9.96 -2.29 29.47
CA THR A 366 -10.87 -3.21 28.77
C THR A 366 -11.18 -2.74 27.36
N LEU A 367 -11.51 -1.46 27.19
CA LEU A 367 -11.82 -0.89 25.87
C LEU A 367 -10.62 -0.98 24.92
N ILE A 368 -9.43 -0.62 25.41
CA ILE A 368 -8.19 -0.73 24.64
C ILE A 368 -7.91 -2.19 24.24
N SER A 369 -8.22 -3.15 25.11
CA SER A 369 -8.02 -4.58 24.83
C SER A 369 -8.94 -5.09 23.72
N PHE A 370 -10.19 -4.63 23.64
CA PHE A 370 -11.10 -4.97 22.53
C PHE A 370 -10.70 -4.30 21.21
N ILE A 371 -10.24 -3.05 21.27
CA ILE A 371 -9.66 -2.36 20.10
C ILE A 371 -8.42 -3.14 19.61
N ASN A 372 -7.58 -3.61 20.54
CA ASN A 372 -6.41 -4.42 20.23
C ASN A 372 -6.77 -5.78 19.61
N LEU A 373 -7.84 -6.41 20.11
CA LEU A 373 -8.38 -7.63 19.51
C LEU A 373 -8.86 -7.38 18.07
N GLY A 374 -9.57 -6.28 17.82
CA GLY A 374 -10.01 -5.90 16.48
C GLY A 374 -8.88 -5.54 15.54
N PHE A 375 -7.84 -4.86 16.03
CA PHE A 375 -6.63 -4.60 15.26
C PHE A 375 -5.90 -5.91 14.90
N THR A 376 -5.80 -6.83 15.85
CA THR A 376 -5.18 -8.15 15.60
C THR A 376 -5.96 -8.92 14.54
N GLY A 377 -7.30 -8.96 14.63
CA GLY A 377 -8.17 -9.55 13.62
C GLY A 377 -8.03 -8.88 12.25
N PHE A 378 -7.92 -7.54 12.20
CA PHE A 378 -7.64 -6.78 10.99
C PHE A 378 -6.30 -7.17 10.35
N VAL A 379 -5.23 -7.30 11.14
CA VAL A 379 -3.91 -7.70 10.61
C VAL A 379 -3.95 -9.11 10.06
N ILE A 380 -4.63 -10.05 10.73
CA ILE A 380 -4.81 -11.42 10.25
C ILE A 380 -5.59 -11.42 8.92
N ALA A 381 -6.69 -10.66 8.82
CA ALA A 381 -7.48 -10.52 7.59
C ALA A 381 -6.66 -9.88 6.45
N ALA A 382 -5.94 -8.80 6.73
CA ALA A 382 -5.07 -8.12 5.77
C ALA A 382 -3.92 -9.00 5.27
N THR A 383 -3.39 -9.86 6.14
CA THR A 383 -2.36 -10.84 5.76
C THR A 383 -3.00 -12.00 4.97
N GLY A 384 -4.21 -12.41 5.36
CA GLY A 384 -5.01 -13.44 4.69
C GLY A 384 -5.32 -13.11 3.23
N VAL A 385 -5.68 -11.86 2.90
CA VAL A 385 -5.94 -11.48 1.49
C VAL A 385 -4.68 -11.50 0.63
N ARG A 386 -3.50 -11.33 1.22
CA ARG A 386 -2.23 -11.26 0.49
C ARG A 386 -1.58 -12.62 0.27
N PHE A 387 -1.71 -13.53 1.23
CA PHE A 387 -1.05 -14.84 1.18
C PHE A 387 -2.02 -16.00 1.02
N SER A 388 -3.08 -16.04 1.83
CA SER A 388 -3.99 -17.19 1.91
C SER A 388 -5.04 -17.19 0.79
N PHE A 389 -5.58 -16.02 0.44
CA PHE A 389 -6.55 -15.87 -0.64
C PHE A 389 -5.93 -16.20 -2.02
N PRO A 390 -4.73 -15.69 -2.38
CA PRO A 390 -4.12 -16.02 -3.66
C PRO A 390 -3.56 -17.44 -3.73
N ALA A 391 -3.43 -18.16 -2.61
CA ALA A 391 -2.68 -19.42 -2.52
C ALA A 391 -3.08 -20.47 -3.57
N ILE A 392 -4.38 -20.55 -3.90
CA ILE A 392 -4.89 -21.45 -4.96
C ILE A 392 -4.59 -20.88 -6.35
N SER A 393 -4.80 -19.59 -6.54
CA SER A 393 -4.56 -18.90 -7.81
C SER A 393 -3.07 -18.90 -8.20
N LEU A 394 -2.16 -18.97 -7.22
CA LEU A 394 -0.70 -19.03 -7.42
C LEU A 394 -0.22 -20.34 -8.04
N GLU A 395 -1.03 -21.40 -8.09
CA GLU A 395 -0.74 -22.57 -8.92
C GLU A 395 -0.71 -22.21 -10.42
N GLY A 396 -1.37 -21.09 -10.78
CA GLY A 396 -1.29 -20.46 -12.08
C GLY A 396 -1.69 -21.39 -13.23
N LYS A 397 -1.01 -21.22 -14.38
CA LYS A 397 -1.26 -22.01 -15.60
C LYS A 397 -0.97 -23.50 -15.42
N ALA A 398 -0.25 -23.92 -14.39
CA ALA A 398 0.06 -25.32 -14.13
C ALA A 398 -1.05 -26.05 -13.35
N PHE A 399 -2.12 -25.36 -12.94
CA PHE A 399 -3.22 -25.95 -12.16
C PHE A 399 -3.89 -27.15 -12.85
N TRP A 400 -3.91 -27.21 -14.19
CA TRP A 400 -4.44 -28.37 -14.91
C TRP A 400 -3.69 -29.68 -14.59
N ILE A 401 -2.38 -29.60 -14.30
CA ILE A 401 -1.57 -30.77 -13.91
C ILE A 401 -2.05 -31.30 -12.57
N MET A 402 -2.35 -30.41 -11.63
CA MET A 402 -2.91 -30.77 -10.32
C MET A 402 -4.30 -31.39 -10.45
N LYS A 403 -5.11 -30.95 -11.43
CA LYS A 403 -6.42 -31.55 -11.70
C LYS A 403 -6.34 -32.92 -12.37
N ALA A 404 -5.32 -33.14 -13.21
CA ALA A 404 -5.09 -34.42 -13.87
C ALA A 404 -4.38 -35.46 -12.97
N ALA A 405 -3.69 -35.01 -11.93
CA ALA A 405 -3.02 -35.89 -10.97
C ALA A 405 -4.06 -36.70 -10.15
N PRO A 406 -3.71 -37.91 -9.67
CA PRO A 406 -4.58 -38.76 -8.85
C PRO A 406 -4.68 -38.21 -7.41
N CYS A 407 -5.10 -36.96 -7.27
CA CYS A 407 -5.24 -36.26 -6.00
C CYS A 407 -6.62 -35.64 -5.87
N SER A 408 -7.22 -35.82 -4.69
CA SER A 408 -8.50 -35.18 -4.41
C SER A 408 -8.33 -33.67 -4.22
N MET A 409 -9.25 -32.86 -4.75
CA MET A 409 -9.26 -31.41 -4.51
C MET A 409 -9.35 -31.06 -3.02
N LYS A 410 -9.96 -31.96 -2.22
CA LYS A 410 -9.96 -31.88 -0.75
C LYS A 410 -8.54 -31.87 -0.18
N THR A 411 -7.66 -32.73 -0.68
CA THR A 411 -6.26 -32.79 -0.20
C THR A 411 -5.52 -31.49 -0.49
N ILE A 412 -5.72 -30.90 -1.68
CA ILE A 412 -5.12 -29.61 -2.06
C ILE A 412 -5.65 -28.49 -1.17
N MET A 413 -6.95 -28.42 -0.97
CA MET A 413 -7.56 -27.36 -0.17
C MET A 413 -7.15 -27.43 1.31
N VAL A 414 -7.10 -28.64 1.89
CA VAL A 414 -6.63 -28.86 3.26
C VAL A 414 -5.14 -28.54 3.39
N GLU A 415 -4.34 -28.85 2.37
CA GLU A 415 -2.92 -28.49 2.33
C GLU A 415 -2.75 -26.96 2.36
N LYS A 416 -3.44 -26.23 1.47
CA LYS A 416 -3.43 -24.76 1.45
C LYS A 416 -3.95 -24.12 2.74
N PHE A 417 -4.94 -24.75 3.37
CA PHE A 417 -5.43 -24.31 4.67
C PHE A 417 -4.33 -24.41 5.73
N TRP A 418 -3.64 -25.56 5.86
CA TRP A 418 -2.60 -25.74 6.87
C TRP A 418 -1.33 -24.93 6.60
N THR A 419 -0.91 -24.79 5.33
CA THR A 419 0.21 -23.90 4.96
C THR A 419 -0.05 -22.45 5.35
N SER A 420 -1.31 -22.01 5.28
CA SER A 420 -1.70 -20.64 5.61
C SER A 420 -2.02 -20.45 7.10
N PHE A 421 -2.65 -21.45 7.73
CA PHE A 421 -3.10 -21.38 9.12
C PHE A 421 -1.93 -21.28 10.10
N ILE A 422 -0.87 -22.07 9.92
CA ILE A 422 0.25 -22.10 10.86
C ILE A 422 0.95 -20.73 10.94
N PRO A 423 1.38 -20.10 9.82
CA PRO A 423 1.99 -18.77 9.87
C PRO A 423 1.05 -17.70 10.42
N LEU A 424 -0.23 -17.69 9.98
CA LEU A 424 -1.19 -16.69 10.46
C LEU A 424 -1.49 -16.83 11.95
N LEU A 425 -1.53 -18.06 12.48
CA LEU A 425 -1.71 -18.31 13.91
C LEU A 425 -0.50 -17.81 14.69
N THR A 426 0.72 -18.14 14.23
CA THR A 426 1.93 -17.63 14.90
C THR A 426 1.97 -16.10 14.92
N LEU A 427 1.55 -15.45 13.83
CA LEU A 427 1.49 -13.99 13.75
C LEU A 427 0.40 -13.43 14.69
N GLY A 428 -0.81 -13.97 14.67
CA GLY A 428 -1.91 -13.52 15.52
C GLY A 428 -1.59 -13.67 17.01
N GLU A 429 -1.12 -14.84 17.42
CA GLU A 429 -0.79 -15.15 18.81
C GLU A 429 0.37 -14.30 19.32
N THR A 430 1.43 -14.13 18.53
CA THR A 430 2.56 -13.26 18.93
C THR A 430 2.11 -11.82 19.10
N LEU A 431 1.26 -11.29 18.21
CA LEU A 431 0.71 -9.94 18.34
C LEU A 431 -0.15 -9.77 19.59
N ILE A 432 -1.10 -10.68 19.85
CA ILE A 432 -2.03 -10.53 20.99
C ILE A 432 -1.32 -10.75 22.33
N ILE A 433 -0.38 -11.70 22.43
CA ILE A 433 0.39 -11.95 23.65
C ILE A 433 1.27 -10.75 23.97
N THR A 434 2.05 -10.26 23.00
CA THR A 434 2.96 -9.13 23.23
C THR A 434 2.21 -7.84 23.55
N SER A 435 1.15 -7.54 22.81
CA SER A 435 0.31 -6.35 23.07
C SER A 435 -0.38 -6.42 24.43
N ASN A 436 -0.96 -7.56 24.82
CA ASN A 436 -1.62 -7.69 26.12
C ASN A 436 -0.63 -7.61 27.31
N ILE A 437 0.59 -8.13 27.15
CA ILE A 437 1.67 -7.95 28.16
C ILE A 437 1.99 -6.47 28.34
N LEU A 438 2.13 -5.72 27.24
CA LEU A 438 2.47 -4.30 27.27
C LEU A 438 1.34 -3.42 27.83
N LEU A 439 0.09 -3.82 27.57
CA LEU A 439 -1.10 -3.16 28.11
C LEU A 439 -1.34 -3.48 29.60
N LYS A 440 -0.66 -4.50 30.15
CA LYS A 440 -0.85 -5.02 31.53
C LYS A 440 -2.33 -5.34 31.82
N VAL A 441 -2.94 -6.09 30.92
CA VAL A 441 -4.36 -6.44 30.98
C VAL A 441 -4.62 -7.48 32.08
N ASN A 442 -5.84 -7.48 32.65
CA ASN A 442 -6.29 -8.52 33.58
C ASN A 442 -6.19 -9.93 32.96
N GLN A 443 -5.87 -10.94 33.79
CA GLN A 443 -5.64 -12.32 33.39
C GLN A 443 -6.82 -12.94 32.63
N SER A 444 -8.06 -12.61 32.99
CA SER A 444 -9.26 -13.12 32.30
C SER A 444 -9.35 -12.64 30.86
N ILE A 445 -9.07 -11.35 30.61
CA ILE A 445 -9.10 -10.76 29.27
C ILE A 445 -7.88 -11.23 28.46
N PHE A 446 -6.75 -11.48 29.13
CA PHE A 446 -5.56 -12.04 28.51
C PHE A 446 -5.84 -13.43 27.89
N ILE A 447 -6.42 -14.34 28.68
CA ILE A 447 -6.77 -15.70 28.22
C ILE A 447 -7.86 -15.66 27.15
N LEU A 448 -8.88 -14.82 27.36
CA LEU A 448 -9.95 -14.62 26.38
C LEU A 448 -9.40 -14.12 25.03
N GLY A 449 -8.45 -13.19 25.05
CA GLY A 449 -7.80 -12.68 23.84
C GLY A 449 -7.05 -13.76 23.05
N ILE A 450 -6.31 -14.64 23.73
CA ILE A 450 -5.62 -15.78 23.10
C ILE A 450 -6.63 -16.71 22.44
N ILE A 451 -7.65 -17.15 23.19
CA ILE A 451 -8.68 -18.06 22.66
C ILE A 451 -9.43 -17.42 21.49
N ALA A 452 -9.77 -16.14 21.61
CA ALA A 452 -10.45 -15.37 20.58
C ALA A 452 -9.62 -15.32 19.29
N VAL A 453 -8.33 -15.01 19.38
CA VAL A 453 -7.43 -14.93 18.22
C VAL A 453 -7.21 -16.29 17.57
N PHE A 454 -7.10 -17.38 18.34
CA PHE A 454 -7.05 -18.73 17.81
C PHE A 454 -8.26 -19.04 16.89
N PHE A 455 -9.47 -18.78 17.39
CA PHE A 455 -10.71 -19.00 16.64
C PHE A 455 -10.85 -18.05 15.46
N MET A 456 -10.55 -16.76 15.64
CA MET A 456 -10.52 -15.77 14.54
C MET A 456 -9.59 -16.23 13.42
N THR A 457 -8.38 -16.67 13.77
CA THR A 457 -7.39 -17.14 12.78
C THR A 457 -7.93 -18.34 12.01
N LEU A 458 -8.53 -19.30 12.69
CA LEU A 458 -9.12 -20.49 12.07
C LEU A 458 -10.22 -20.12 11.05
N SER A 459 -11.13 -19.22 11.43
CA SER A 459 -12.22 -18.79 10.55
C SER A 459 -11.73 -17.88 9.40
N LEU A 460 -10.83 -16.94 9.68
CA LEU A 460 -10.30 -16.02 8.68
C LEU A 460 -9.43 -16.73 7.63
N THR A 461 -8.68 -17.75 8.03
CA THR A 461 -7.91 -18.60 7.11
C THR A 461 -8.83 -19.44 6.23
N ALA A 462 -9.88 -20.03 6.80
CA ALA A 462 -10.89 -20.77 6.06
C ALA A 462 -11.66 -19.88 5.06
N LEU A 463 -12.03 -18.66 5.48
CA LEU A 463 -12.62 -17.65 4.60
C LEU A 463 -11.66 -17.27 3.46
N ALA A 464 -10.38 -17.04 3.75
CA ALA A 464 -9.42 -16.62 2.74
C ALA A 464 -9.20 -17.70 1.68
N VAL A 465 -8.89 -18.93 2.12
CA VAL A 465 -8.66 -20.07 1.21
C VAL A 465 -9.95 -20.46 0.49
N GLY A 466 -11.09 -20.47 1.19
CA GLY A 466 -12.40 -20.79 0.62
C GLY A 466 -12.82 -19.78 -0.45
N MET A 467 -12.69 -18.49 -0.20
CA MET A 467 -13.00 -17.47 -1.20
C MET A 467 -12.00 -17.41 -2.34
N GLY A 468 -10.72 -17.66 -2.06
CA GLY A 468 -9.68 -17.81 -3.09
C GLY A 468 -9.96 -18.99 -4.04
N ALA A 469 -10.63 -20.02 -3.54
CA ALA A 469 -11.11 -21.17 -4.32
C ALA A 469 -12.34 -20.84 -5.19
N ILE A 470 -13.23 -19.98 -4.71
CA ILE A 470 -14.46 -19.56 -5.41
C ILE A 470 -14.13 -18.59 -6.56
N TYR A 471 -13.16 -17.70 -6.36
CA TYR A 471 -12.76 -16.70 -7.34
C TYR A 471 -11.30 -16.87 -7.79
N PRO A 472 -10.93 -18.01 -8.42
CA PRO A 472 -9.55 -18.27 -8.77
C PRO A 472 -9.11 -17.44 -9.99
N GLN A 473 -7.91 -16.87 -9.93
CA GLN A 473 -7.30 -16.09 -11.00
C GLN A 473 -5.95 -16.68 -11.42
N PHE A 474 -5.98 -17.76 -12.19
CA PHE A 474 -4.77 -18.48 -12.65
C PHE A 474 -3.94 -17.76 -13.73
N LYS A 475 -4.49 -16.69 -14.33
CA LYS A 475 -3.84 -15.92 -15.40
C LYS A 475 -3.07 -14.69 -14.88
N ALA A 476 -3.15 -14.38 -13.58
CA ALA A 476 -2.48 -13.24 -12.99
C ALA A 476 -0.98 -13.52 -12.80
N ASP A 477 -0.12 -12.59 -13.25
CA ASP A 477 1.34 -12.73 -13.16
C ASP A 477 1.90 -12.28 -11.81
N ASN A 478 1.15 -11.47 -11.04
CA ASN A 478 1.56 -10.94 -9.75
C ASN A 478 0.59 -11.34 -8.62
N PRO A 479 1.09 -11.97 -7.53
CA PRO A 479 0.28 -12.28 -6.34
C PRO A 479 -0.52 -11.08 -5.79
N ALA A 480 0.04 -9.87 -5.88
CA ALA A 480 -0.59 -8.65 -5.36
C ALA A 480 -1.84 -8.24 -6.15
N GLU A 481 -1.90 -8.54 -7.45
CA GLU A 481 -3.05 -8.23 -8.31
C GLU A 481 -4.25 -9.12 -7.95
N ILE A 482 -3.98 -10.37 -7.58
CA ILE A 482 -5.01 -11.35 -7.17
C ILE A 482 -5.71 -10.85 -5.89
N GLY A 483 -4.97 -10.32 -4.93
CA GLY A 483 -5.54 -9.75 -3.69
C GLY A 483 -6.36 -8.47 -3.94
N GLY A 484 -6.06 -7.71 -5.00
CA GLY A 484 -6.81 -6.53 -5.42
C GLY A 484 -8.01 -6.83 -6.33
N SER A 485 -8.24 -8.11 -6.66
CA SER A 485 -9.38 -8.53 -7.47
C SER A 485 -10.72 -8.31 -6.74
N GLY A 486 -11.82 -8.34 -7.50
CA GLY A 486 -13.16 -8.27 -6.91
C GLY A 486 -13.41 -9.34 -5.83
N GLY A 487 -12.86 -10.54 -5.99
CA GLY A 487 -12.93 -11.60 -4.98
C GLY A 487 -12.17 -11.27 -3.69
N GLY A 488 -10.99 -10.64 -3.81
CA GLY A 488 -10.20 -10.19 -2.67
C GLY A 488 -10.89 -9.06 -1.88
N ILE A 489 -11.57 -8.14 -2.58
CA ILE A 489 -12.38 -7.08 -1.95
C ILE A 489 -13.56 -7.68 -1.18
N LEU A 490 -14.29 -8.63 -1.78
CA LEU A 490 -15.39 -9.33 -1.11
C LEU A 490 -14.90 -10.09 0.13
N TYR A 491 -13.75 -10.75 0.04
CA TYR A 491 -13.11 -11.39 1.20
C TYR A 491 -12.83 -10.37 2.30
N MET A 492 -12.27 -9.20 1.97
CA MET A 492 -11.98 -8.18 2.96
C MET A 492 -13.24 -7.69 3.68
N ILE A 493 -14.32 -7.44 2.95
CA ILE A 493 -15.60 -7.01 3.53
C ILE A 493 -16.13 -8.08 4.49
N LEU A 494 -16.14 -9.35 4.07
CA LEU A 494 -16.63 -10.46 4.91
C LEU A 494 -15.73 -10.72 6.11
N ALA A 495 -14.41 -10.63 5.95
CA ALA A 495 -13.43 -10.80 7.01
C ALA A 495 -13.55 -9.70 8.08
N LEU A 496 -13.66 -8.43 7.66
CA LEU A 496 -13.85 -7.31 8.59
C LEU A 496 -15.22 -7.36 9.28
N GLY A 497 -16.28 -7.73 8.54
CA GLY A 497 -17.60 -7.97 9.11
C GLY A 497 -17.56 -9.10 10.15
N TYR A 498 -16.88 -10.20 9.85
CA TYR A 498 -16.65 -11.31 10.80
C TYR A 498 -15.91 -10.85 12.05
N VAL A 499 -14.80 -10.10 11.91
CA VAL A 499 -14.03 -9.58 13.04
C VAL A 499 -14.91 -8.66 13.90
N GLY A 500 -15.69 -7.77 13.27
CA GLY A 500 -16.63 -6.90 13.97
C GLY A 500 -17.68 -7.70 14.76
N LEU A 501 -18.34 -8.67 14.13
CA LEU A 501 -19.32 -9.54 14.78
C LEU A 501 -18.71 -10.32 15.95
N MET A 502 -17.49 -10.82 15.79
CA MET A 502 -16.78 -11.55 16.83
C MET A 502 -16.51 -10.64 18.06
N ILE A 503 -16.07 -9.40 17.85
CA ILE A 503 -15.89 -8.42 18.93
C ILE A 503 -17.22 -8.08 19.60
N LEU A 504 -18.28 -7.84 18.82
CA LEU A 504 -19.62 -7.54 19.35
C LEU A 504 -20.17 -8.68 20.22
N LEU A 505 -19.87 -9.93 19.84
CA LEU A 505 -20.24 -11.12 20.61
C LEU A 505 -19.38 -11.30 21.87
N LEU A 506 -18.16 -10.76 21.93
CA LEU A 506 -17.31 -10.85 23.12
C LEU A 506 -17.49 -9.68 24.10
N ASP A 507 -17.94 -8.52 23.63
CA ASP A 507 -18.11 -7.34 24.47
C ASP A 507 -19.40 -7.44 25.30
N TRP A 508 -19.23 -7.60 26.61
CA TRP A 508 -20.31 -7.63 27.58
C TRP A 508 -21.24 -6.40 27.49
N GLN A 509 -20.67 -5.21 27.28
CA GLN A 509 -21.44 -3.97 27.24
C GLN A 509 -22.38 -3.96 26.03
N VAL A 510 -21.92 -4.46 24.90
CA VAL A 510 -22.72 -4.63 23.68
C VAL A 510 -23.78 -5.72 23.85
N ILE A 511 -23.44 -6.86 24.48
CA ILE A 511 -24.42 -7.92 24.75
C ILE A 511 -25.54 -7.42 25.67
N SER A 512 -25.20 -6.66 26.71
CA SER A 512 -26.19 -6.09 27.62
C SER A 512 -27.13 -5.11 26.90
N PHE A 513 -26.61 -4.34 25.94
CA PHE A 513 -27.39 -3.45 25.09
C PHE A 513 -28.30 -4.20 24.10
N LEU A 514 -27.82 -5.29 23.49
CA LEU A 514 -28.62 -6.13 22.58
C LEU A 514 -29.73 -6.90 23.30
N LEU A 515 -29.45 -7.43 24.50
CA LEU A 515 -30.45 -8.10 25.34
C LEU A 515 -31.51 -7.12 25.85
N PHE A 516 -31.11 -5.88 26.14
CA PHE A 516 -32.03 -4.79 26.44
C PHE A 516 -32.97 -4.48 25.25
N LEU A 517 -32.44 -4.39 24.03
CA LEU A 517 -33.24 -4.22 22.81
C LEU A 517 -34.19 -5.40 22.54
N ALA A 518 -33.80 -6.61 22.92
CA ALA A 518 -34.62 -7.81 22.82
C ALA A 518 -35.67 -7.96 23.94
N GLY A 519 -35.77 -6.99 24.87
CA GLY A 519 -36.75 -7.01 25.97
C GLY A 519 -36.44 -8.00 27.10
N ILE A 520 -35.23 -8.58 27.13
CA ILE A 520 -34.82 -9.55 28.14
C ILE A 520 -34.21 -8.81 29.33
N LYS A 521 -34.84 -8.89 30.52
CA LYS A 521 -34.32 -8.24 31.74
C LYS A 521 -32.96 -8.86 32.14
N VAL A 522 -31.94 -8.01 32.25
CA VAL A 522 -30.53 -8.35 32.52
C VAL A 522 -30.33 -8.76 34.01
N TYR A 523 -30.94 -9.87 34.43
CA TYR A 523 -30.70 -10.47 35.77
C TYR A 523 -29.91 -11.78 35.71
N ALA A 524 -29.62 -12.32 34.52
CA ALA A 524 -28.95 -13.61 34.36
C ALA A 524 -27.56 -13.46 33.72
N TYR A 525 -26.56 -13.08 34.54
CA TYR A 525 -25.14 -13.16 34.19
C TYR A 525 -24.73 -14.49 33.50
N PRO A 526 -25.19 -15.69 33.95
CA PRO A 526 -24.78 -16.95 33.31
C PRO A 526 -25.41 -17.21 31.93
N LEU A 527 -26.64 -16.74 31.68
CA LEU A 527 -27.34 -17.00 30.41
C LEU A 527 -26.73 -16.19 29.26
N ALA A 528 -26.40 -14.93 29.51
CA ALA A 528 -25.77 -14.06 28.51
C ALA A 528 -24.37 -14.52 28.09
N ILE A 529 -23.57 -15.03 29.04
CA ILE A 529 -22.26 -15.63 28.77
C ILE A 529 -22.43 -16.90 27.92
N LEU A 530 -23.41 -17.74 28.22
CA LEU A 530 -23.67 -18.97 27.47
C LEU A 530 -24.12 -18.68 26.03
N ILE A 531 -24.95 -17.66 25.83
CA ILE A 531 -25.35 -17.17 24.50
C ILE A 531 -24.15 -16.62 23.72
N SER A 532 -23.29 -15.83 24.37
CA SER A 532 -22.05 -15.31 23.77
C SER A 532 -21.12 -16.43 23.31
N VAL A 533 -20.83 -17.39 24.19
CA VAL A 533 -19.95 -18.53 23.89
C VAL A 533 -20.55 -19.40 22.79
N ALA A 534 -21.85 -19.71 22.85
CA ALA A 534 -22.53 -20.46 21.80
C ALA A 534 -22.52 -19.70 20.47
N GLY A 535 -22.77 -18.38 20.49
CA GLY A 535 -22.72 -17.51 19.33
C GLY A 535 -21.34 -17.46 18.69
N VAL A 536 -20.27 -17.34 19.48
CA VAL A 536 -18.88 -17.38 18.99
C VAL A 536 -18.58 -18.73 18.37
N LEU A 537 -18.95 -19.85 19.00
CA LEU A 537 -18.70 -21.19 18.45
C LEU A 537 -19.48 -21.43 17.15
N LEU A 538 -20.75 -21.04 17.09
CA LEU A 538 -21.58 -21.16 15.88
C LEU A 538 -21.06 -20.27 14.75
N LEU A 539 -20.68 -19.03 15.04
CA LEU A 539 -20.11 -18.10 14.06
C LEU A 539 -18.79 -18.63 13.51
N ASN A 540 -17.92 -19.19 14.36
CA ASN A 540 -16.66 -19.81 13.91
C ASN A 540 -16.90 -21.08 13.08
N PHE A 541 -17.78 -21.95 13.55
CA PHE A 541 -18.09 -23.19 12.84
C PHE A 541 -18.73 -22.93 11.48
N SER A 542 -19.70 -22.02 11.42
CA SER A 542 -20.36 -21.63 10.17
C SER A 542 -19.39 -20.95 9.21
N ALA A 543 -18.60 -19.96 9.66
CA ALA A 543 -17.61 -19.29 8.82
C ALA A 543 -16.57 -20.28 8.26
N THR A 544 -16.11 -21.23 9.07
CA THR A 544 -15.11 -22.22 8.66
C THR A 544 -15.69 -23.25 7.69
N CYS A 545 -16.77 -23.93 8.09
CA CYS A 545 -17.34 -25.04 7.33
C CYS A 545 -17.99 -24.57 6.02
N ALA A 546 -18.72 -23.44 6.05
CA ALA A 546 -19.37 -22.92 4.85
C ALA A 546 -18.33 -22.48 3.81
N SER A 547 -17.29 -21.76 4.23
CA SER A 547 -16.24 -21.28 3.32
C SER A 547 -15.46 -22.42 2.67
N LEU A 548 -15.06 -23.42 3.47
CA LEU A 548 -14.32 -24.57 2.93
C LEU A 548 -15.21 -25.44 2.02
N LYS A 549 -16.48 -25.67 2.39
CA LYS A 549 -17.41 -26.46 1.57
C LYS A 549 -17.69 -25.79 0.24
N ASN A 550 -17.98 -24.49 0.24
CA ASN A 550 -18.29 -23.73 -0.97
C ASN A 550 -17.05 -23.63 -1.88
N GLY A 551 -15.86 -23.42 -1.31
CA GLY A 551 -14.62 -23.43 -2.06
C GLY A 551 -14.31 -24.78 -2.71
N LEU A 552 -14.54 -25.88 -1.98
CA LEU A 552 -14.34 -27.23 -2.50
C LEU A 552 -15.31 -27.58 -3.65
N GLN A 553 -16.58 -27.18 -3.53
CA GLN A 553 -17.57 -27.37 -4.59
C GLN A 553 -17.19 -26.58 -5.85
N SER A 554 -16.77 -25.33 -5.69
CA SER A 554 -16.32 -24.49 -6.81
C SER A 554 -15.10 -25.08 -7.52
N LEU A 555 -14.10 -25.55 -6.77
CA LEU A 555 -12.91 -26.20 -7.34
C LEU A 555 -13.23 -27.48 -8.12
N ASN A 556 -14.17 -28.30 -7.64
CA ASN A 556 -14.58 -29.51 -8.35
C ASN A 556 -15.30 -29.19 -9.67
N GLN A 557 -16.10 -28.11 -9.68
CA GLN A 557 -16.83 -27.65 -10.86
C GLN A 557 -15.98 -26.82 -11.82
N PHE A 558 -14.78 -26.39 -11.42
CA PHE A 558 -13.95 -25.50 -12.21
C PHE A 558 -13.43 -26.20 -13.48
N GLU A 559 -13.89 -25.77 -14.65
CA GLU A 559 -13.40 -26.22 -15.94
C GLU A 559 -12.42 -25.18 -16.53
N TRP A 560 -11.31 -25.66 -17.09
CA TRP A 560 -10.32 -24.81 -17.75
C TRP A 560 -10.97 -24.19 -19.01
N LYS A 561 -11.20 -22.87 -19.00
CA LYS A 561 -11.72 -22.10 -20.13
C LYS A 561 -10.62 -21.35 -20.89
#